data_AF-A0AAW9IBM3-F1
#
_entry.id   AF-A0AAW9IBM3-F1
#
_cell.length_a   1.000
_cell.length_b   1.000
_cell.length_c   1.000
_cell.angle_alpha   90.00
_cell.angle_beta   90.00
_cell.angle_gamma   90.00
#
_symmetry.space_group_name_H-M   'P 1'
#
loop_
_entity.id
_entity.type
_entity.pdbx_description
1 polymer ?
#
loop_
_entity_poly.entity_id
_entity_poly.type
_entity_poly.pdbx_seq_one_letter_code
_entity_poly.pdbx_strand_id
1 'polypeptide(L)'
;GSIFAGLFEEPYDIKEKNTKIGVIITILTALAIIFFISDPFKGLVYSQMLLSVQLPITIFTQIYLTSSKKVMGEYKNTTIENIILWLVAGIVTVLNIILLISLF
;
A
#
# COMPACT_ATOMS: atom_id res chain seq x y z
N GLY A 1 4.48 12.84 7.09
CA GLY A 1 5.80 12.22 6.87
C GLY A 1 5.78 11.56 5.52
N SER A 2 6.78 11.76 4.66
CA SER A 2 6.96 10.90 3.49
C SER A 2 7.25 9.47 3.96
N ILE A 3 6.97 8.45 3.14
CA ILE A 3 7.31 7.04 3.48
C ILE A 3 8.78 6.92 3.87
N PHE A 4 9.65 7.69 3.22
CA PHE A 4 11.08 7.76 3.53
C PHE A 4 11.37 8.40 4.90
N ALA A 5 10.75 9.53 5.25
CA ALA A 5 10.92 10.14 6.58
C ALA A 5 10.46 9.20 7.71
N GLY A 6 9.39 8.42 7.47
CA GLY A 6 8.96 7.38 8.40
C GLY A 6 9.91 6.17 8.48
N LEU A 7 10.54 5.78 7.37
CA LEU A 7 11.52 4.70 7.32
C LEU A 7 12.84 5.04 8.04
N PHE A 8 13.20 6.33 8.09
CA PHE A 8 14.42 6.83 8.72
C PHE A 8 14.22 7.36 10.14
N GLU A 9 13.01 7.28 10.71
CA GLU A 9 12.65 7.81 12.05
C GLU A 9 13.01 9.31 12.25
N GLU A 10 13.12 10.09 11.17
CA GLU A 10 13.48 11.51 11.22
C GLU A 10 12.23 12.41 11.30
N PRO A 11 12.26 13.51 12.07
CA PRO A 11 11.17 14.49 12.10
C PRO A 11 10.99 15.08 10.70
N TYR A 12 9.77 15.02 10.16
CA TYR A 12 9.47 15.47 8.80
C TYR A 12 9.84 16.95 8.60
N ASP A 13 11.02 17.22 8.07
CA ASP A 13 11.47 18.55 7.66
C ASP A 13 11.67 18.60 6.14
N ILE A 14 10.88 19.43 5.46
CA ILE A 14 10.94 19.66 4.01
C ILE A 14 12.30 20.22 3.57
N LYS A 15 13.12 20.73 4.50
CA LYS A 15 14.47 21.22 4.24
C LYS A 15 15.54 20.12 4.23
N GLU A 16 15.24 18.91 4.68
CA GLU A 16 16.22 17.80 4.64
C GLU A 16 16.43 17.28 3.22
N LYS A 17 17.71 17.13 2.85
CA LYS A 17 18.12 16.64 1.53
C LYS A 17 17.56 15.24 1.24
N ASN A 18 17.41 14.38 2.25
CA ASN A 18 17.00 12.99 2.11
C ASN A 18 15.56 12.85 1.59
N THR A 19 14.62 13.65 2.12
CA THR A 19 13.22 13.66 1.65
C THR A 19 13.12 14.19 0.22
N LYS A 20 13.87 15.24 -0.14
CA LYS A 20 13.90 15.76 -1.52
C LYS A 20 14.48 14.74 -2.51
N ILE A 21 15.53 14.04 -2.12
CA ILE A 21 16.15 12.99 -2.95
C ILE A 21 15.15 11.87 -3.21
N GLY A 22 14.43 11.38 -2.19
CA GLY A 22 13.41 10.34 -2.36
C GLY A 22 12.28 10.76 -3.32
N VAL A 23 11.80 12.00 -3.22
CA VAL A 23 10.78 12.57 -4.13
C VAL A 23 11.31 12.70 -5.56
N ILE A 24 12.55 13.18 -5.74
CA ILE A 24 13.15 13.31 -7.07
C ILE A 24 13.35 11.94 -7.74
N ILE A 25 13.80 10.93 -6.98
CA ILE A 25 13.98 9.57 -7.50
C ILE A 25 12.65 8.98 -7.95
N THR A 26 11.58 9.15 -7.17
CA THR A 26 10.24 8.66 -7.55
C THR A 26 9.71 9.33 -8.80
N ILE A 27 9.88 10.66 -8.92
CA ILE A 27 9.48 11.40 -10.13
C ILE A 27 10.27 10.94 -11.36
N LEU A 28 11.60 10.85 -11.27
CA LEU A 28 12.44 10.41 -12.39
C LEU A 28 12.10 8.99 -12.85
N THR A 29 11.86 8.09 -11.91
CA THR A 29 11.48 6.69 -12.20
C THR A 29 10.13 6.64 -12.91
N ALA A 30 9.13 7.39 -12.44
CA ALA A 30 7.82 7.47 -13.10
C ALA A 30 7.93 8.03 -14.53
N LEU A 31 8.76 9.06 -14.72
CA LEU A 31 8.99 9.70 -16.01
C LEU A 31 9.66 8.73 -17.01
N ALA A 32 10.64 7.94 -16.56
CA ALA A 32 11.27 6.90 -17.36
C ALA A 32 10.29 5.81 -17.80
N ILE A 33 9.40 5.38 -16.91
CA ILE A 33 8.37 4.37 -17.21
C ILE A 33 7.39 4.90 -18.26
N ILE A 34 6.96 6.16 -18.17
CA ILE A 34 6.04 6.77 -19.14
C ILE A 34 6.66 6.83 -20.53
N PHE A 35 7.95 7.15 -20.66
CA PHE A 35 8.64 7.14 -21.97
C PHE A 35 8.74 5.75 -22.60
N PHE A 36 8.76 4.68 -21.79
CA PHE A 36 8.80 3.29 -22.26
C PHE A 36 7.41 2.67 -22.50
N ILE A 37 6.34 3.27 -21.99
CA ILE A 37 4.97 2.80 -22.22
C ILE A 37 4.50 3.28 -23.59
N SER A 38 4.38 2.35 -24.54
CA SER A 38 3.84 2.63 -25.88
C SER A 38 2.31 2.79 -25.89
N ASP A 39 1.62 2.22 -24.89
CA ASP A 39 0.16 2.27 -24.76
C ASP A 39 -0.25 2.55 -23.30
N PRO A 40 -0.68 3.78 -22.98
CA PRO A 40 -1.10 4.14 -21.62
C PRO A 40 -2.27 3.31 -21.10
N PHE A 41 -3.11 2.74 -21.98
CA PHE A 41 -4.20 1.85 -21.54
C PHE A 41 -3.67 0.56 -20.94
N LYS A 42 -2.61 -0.03 -21.52
CA LYS A 42 -1.96 -1.22 -20.96
C LYS A 42 -1.30 -0.90 -19.62
N GLY A 43 -0.64 0.26 -19.53
CA GLY A 43 -0.08 0.76 -18.27
C GLY A 43 -1.14 0.89 -17.17
N LEU A 44 -2.33 1.40 -17.53
CA LEU A 44 -3.46 1.50 -16.61
C LEU A 44 -3.97 0.11 -16.17
N VAL A 45 -4.14 -0.84 -17.10
CA VAL A 45 -4.57 -2.21 -16.79
C VAL A 45 -3.58 -2.90 -15.84
N TYR A 46 -2.28 -2.83 -16.11
CA TYR A 46 -1.26 -3.40 -15.22
C TYR A 46 -1.24 -2.74 -13.83
N SER A 47 -1.44 -1.42 -13.77
CA SER A 47 -1.53 -0.71 -12.49
C SER A 47 -2.72 -1.19 -11.66
N GLN A 48 -3.87 -1.44 -12.30
CA GLN A 48 -5.05 -1.97 -11.62
C GLN A 48 -4.83 -3.40 -11.13
N MET A 49 -4.16 -4.25 -11.91
CA MET A 49 -3.80 -5.60 -11.47
C MET A 49 -2.88 -5.56 -10.23
N LEU A 50 -1.86 -4.69 -10.25
CA LEU A 50 -0.95 -4.51 -9.12
C LEU A 50 -1.69 -4.01 -7.87
N LEU A 51 -2.58 -3.02 -8.01
CA LEU A 51 -3.41 -2.52 -6.91
C LEU A 51 -4.30 -3.63 -6.35
N SER A 52 -4.89 -4.46 -7.21
CA SER A 52 -5.75 -5.56 -6.77
C SER A 52 -5.00 -6.62 -5.97
N VAL A 53 -3.76 -6.95 -6.36
CA VAL A 53 -2.88 -7.85 -5.60
C VAL A 53 -2.40 -7.20 -4.30
N GLN A 54 -2.15 -5.88 -4.31
CA GLN A 54 -1.67 -5.13 -3.15
C GLN A 54 -2.72 -5.04 -2.03
N LEU A 55 -4.00 -4.86 -2.36
CA LEU A 55 -5.06 -4.60 -1.39
C LEU A 55 -5.17 -5.71 -0.32
N PRO A 56 -5.28 -7.01 -0.67
CA PRO A 56 -5.30 -8.09 0.31
C PRO A 56 -4.07 -8.10 1.21
N ILE A 57 -2.87 -8.00 0.63
CA ILE A 57 -1.60 -8.00 1.37
C ILE A 57 -1.57 -6.87 2.42
N THR A 58 -2.03 -5.69 2.00
CA THR A 58 -2.11 -4.51 2.87
C THR A 58 -3.12 -4.73 3.99
N ILE A 59 -4.33 -5.21 3.69
CA ILE A 59 -5.37 -5.43 4.69
C ILE A 59 -4.93 -6.47 5.72
N PHE A 60 -4.36 -7.61 5.30
CA PHE A 60 -3.85 -8.62 6.24
C PHE A 60 -2.75 -8.07 7.13
N THR A 61 -1.82 -7.31 6.55
CA THR A 61 -0.74 -6.68 7.32
C THR A 61 -1.29 -5.66 8.32
N GLN A 62 -2.25 -4.83 7.92
CA GLN A 62 -2.91 -3.87 8.79
C GLN A 62 -3.63 -4.57 9.95
N ILE A 63 -4.38 -5.64 9.70
CA ILE A 63 -5.04 -6.42 10.74
C ILE A 63 -4.02 -7.05 11.68
N TYR A 64 -2.92 -7.59 11.15
CA TYR A 64 -1.84 -8.15 11.95
C TYR A 64 -1.20 -7.10 12.87
N LEU A 65 -0.88 -5.92 12.35
CA LEU A 65 -0.26 -4.83 13.11
C LEU A 65 -1.22 -4.24 14.15
N THR A 66 -2.48 -4.00 13.79
CA THR A 66 -3.51 -3.45 14.69
C THR A 66 -3.94 -4.43 15.78
N SER A 67 -3.87 -5.73 15.52
CA SER A 67 -4.09 -6.79 16.51
C SER A 67 -2.84 -7.08 17.38
N SER A 68 -1.68 -6.57 17.01
CA SER A 68 -0.43 -6.81 17.73
C SER A 68 -0.29 -5.89 18.94
N LYS A 69 -0.27 -6.48 20.15
CA LYS A 69 0.03 -5.74 21.40
C LYS A 69 1.42 -5.10 21.38
N LYS A 70 2.34 -5.62 20.57
CA LYS A 70 3.70 -5.07 20.39
C LYS A 70 3.69 -3.72 19.66
N VAL A 71 2.73 -3.51 18.75
CA VAL A 71 2.64 -2.30 17.91
C VAL A 71 1.63 -1.31 18.47
N MET A 72 0.45 -1.79 18.90
CA MET A 72 -0.64 -0.94 19.40
C MET A 72 -0.69 -0.74 20.93
N GLY A 73 0.09 -1.53 21.70
CA GLY A 73 0.12 -1.41 23.16
C GLY A 73 -1.26 -1.64 23.80
N GLU A 74 -1.79 -0.61 24.48
CA GLU A 74 -3.11 -0.64 25.13
C GLU A 74 -4.28 -0.44 24.16
N TYR A 75 -4.03 0.10 22.96
CA TYR A 75 -5.04 0.34 21.92
C TYR A 75 -5.19 -0.83 20.94
N LYS A 76 -4.81 -2.03 21.37
CA LYS A 76 -4.97 -3.23 20.55
C LYS A 76 -6.46 -3.46 20.27
N ASN A 77 -6.77 -3.84 19.02
CA ASN A 77 -8.11 -4.26 18.64
C ASN A 77 -8.65 -5.38 19.56
N THR A 78 -9.90 -5.20 19.97
CA THR A 78 -10.68 -6.20 20.69
C THR A 78 -11.00 -7.41 19.80
N THR A 79 -11.40 -8.52 20.41
CA THR A 79 -11.72 -9.75 19.68
C THR A 79 -12.85 -9.55 18.67
N ILE A 80 -13.82 -8.67 18.97
CA ILE A 80 -14.96 -8.36 18.09
C ILE A 80 -14.49 -7.55 16.87
N GLU A 81 -13.68 -6.51 17.09
CA GLU A 81 -13.12 -5.69 16.00
C GLU A 81 -12.28 -6.54 15.05
N ASN A 82 -11.45 -7.44 15.59
CA ASN A 82 -10.70 -8.38 14.77
C ASN A 82 -11.61 -9.30 13.94
N ILE A 83 -12.70 -9.83 14.49
CA ILE A 83 -13.63 -10.68 13.74
C ILE A 83 -14.26 -9.88 12.58
N ILE A 84 -14.70 -8.65 12.83
CA ILE A 84 -15.27 -7.78 11.79
C ILE A 84 -14.22 -7.47 10.72
N LEU A 85 -12.99 -7.14 11.12
CA LEU A 85 -11.89 -6.86 10.20
C LEU A 85 -11.52 -8.06 9.34
N TRP A 86 -11.46 -9.27 9.92
CA TRP A 86 -11.22 -10.50 9.18
C TRP A 86 -12.35 -10.82 8.20
N LEU A 87 -13.60 -10.53 8.56
CA LEU A 87 -14.75 -10.68 7.67
C LEU A 87 -14.63 -9.74 6.47
N VAL A 88 -14.38 -8.45 6.72
CA VAL A 88 -14.18 -7.45 5.64
C VAL A 88 -12.97 -7.82 4.77
N ALA A 89 -11.86 -8.25 5.38
CA ALA A 89 -10.68 -8.71 4.66
C ALA A 89 -10.99 -9.90 3.75
N GLY A 90 -11.79 -10.86 4.22
CA GLY A 90 -12.25 -11.98 3.42
C GLY A 90 -13.06 -11.52 2.21
N ILE A 91 -14.06 -10.66 2.41
CA ILE A 91 -14.89 -10.11 1.33
C ILE A 91 -14.03 -9.37 0.29
N VAL A 92 -13.18 -8.44 0.74
CA VAL A 92 -12.34 -7.64 -0.14
C VAL A 92 -11.35 -8.51 -0.92
N THR A 93 -10.80 -9.55 -0.28
CA THR A 93 -9.89 -10.49 -0.94
C THR A 93 -10.60 -11.29 -2.02
N VAL A 94 -11.79 -11.82 -1.73
CA VAL A 94 -12.60 -12.57 -2.71
C VAL A 94 -12.98 -11.67 -3.89
N LEU A 95 -13.45 -10.45 -3.63
CA LEU A 95 -13.81 -9.50 -4.69
C LEU A 95 -12.59 -9.14 -5.55
N ASN A 96 -11.41 -8.94 -4.95
CA ASN A 96 -10.18 -8.66 -5.70
C ASN A 96 -9.76 -9.85 -6.57
N ILE A 97 -9.86 -11.08 -6.07
CA ILE A 97 -9.54 -12.28 -6.86
C ILE A 97 -10.50 -12.41 -8.05
N ILE A 98 -11.80 -12.21 -7.84
CA ILE A 98 -12.79 -12.23 -8.93
C ILE A 98 -12.48 -11.16 -9.97
N LEU A 99 -12.16 -9.93 -9.52
CA LEU A 99 -11.81 -8.82 -10.39
C LEU A 99 -10.55 -9.11 -11.21
N LEU A 100 -9.53 -9.73 -10.59
CA LEU A 100 -8.30 -10.12 -11.26
C LEU A 100 -8.55 -11.18 -12.33
N ILE A 101 -9.37 -12.20 -12.04
CA ILE A 101 -9.78 -13.22 -13.02
C ILE A 101 -10.59 -12.60 -14.16
N SER A 102 -11.43 -11.60 -13.87
CA SER A 102 -12.24 -10.90 -14.87
C SER A 102 -11.42 -9.95 -15.76
N LEU A 103 -10.26 -9.48 -15.29
CA LEU A 103 -9.33 -8.63 -16.02
C LEU A 103 -8.34 -9.43 -16.88
N PHE A 104 -8.21 -10.74 -16.60
CA PHE A 104 -7.38 -11.69 -17.34
C PHE A 104 -8.17 -12.34 -18.48
#